data_AF-A0A367L9R0-F1
#
_entry.id   AF-A0A367L9R0-F1
#
_cell.length_a   1.000
_cell.length_b   1.000
_cell.length_c   1.000
_cell.angle_alpha   90.00
_cell.angle_beta   90.00
_cell.angle_gamma   90.00
#
_symmetry.space_group_name_H-M   'P 1'
#
loop_
_entity.id
_entity.type
_entity.pdbx_description
1 polymer ?
#
loop_
_entity_poly.entity_id
_entity_poly.type
_entity_poly.pdbx_seq_one_letter_code
_entity_poly.pdbx_strand_id
1 'polypeptide(L)'
;MGRDFEVSREKYSFAKLSGSGNYTHWALRMDSLLIREKLQGALGSIAHNKSEDALALIRLQLEDGPLTQIMHLRSAKEAWDKLKDLYNPGYAL
;
A
#
# COMPACT_ATOMS: atom_id res chain seq x y z
N MET A 1 24.88 -30.43 14.52
CA MET A 1 23.53 -30.31 13.95
C MET A 1 22.95 -28.97 14.38
N GLY A 2 23.19 -27.91 13.61
CA GLY A 2 22.50 -26.64 13.79
C GLY A 2 21.23 -26.70 12.95
N ARG A 3 20.05 -26.68 13.58
CA ARG A 3 18.81 -26.41 12.86
C ARG A 3 18.74 -24.90 12.71
N ASP A 4 19.09 -24.41 11.53
CA ASP A 4 18.73 -23.07 11.13
C ASP A 4 17.20 -23.00 11.21
N PHE A 5 16.70 -22.29 12.23
CA PHE A 5 15.30 -21.92 12.28
C PHE A 5 15.08 -20.91 11.16
N GLU A 6 14.73 -21.41 9.98
CA GLU A 6 14.09 -20.59 8.97
C GLU A 6 12.77 -20.11 9.59
N VAL A 7 12.80 -18.89 10.15
CA VAL A 7 11.56 -18.20 10.50
C VAL A 7 10.85 -17.99 9.18
N SER A 8 9.93 -18.90 8.86
CA SER A 8 8.95 -18.73 7.80
C SER A 8 8.29 -17.37 8.04
N ARG A 9 8.72 -16.34 7.30
CA ARG A 9 8.04 -15.05 7.32
C ARG A 9 6.63 -15.34 6.82
N GLU A 10 5.68 -15.49 7.74
CA GLU A 10 4.28 -15.61 7.35
C GLU A 10 3.98 -14.44 6.42
N LYS A 11 3.60 -14.80 5.18
CA LYS A 11 3.17 -13.84 4.18
C LYS A 11 1.90 -13.22 4.72
N TYR A 12 2.02 -12.02 5.26
CA TYR A 12 0.89 -11.26 5.74
C TYR A 12 -0.01 -10.96 4.53
N SER A 13 -1.20 -11.53 4.53
CA SER A 13 -2.17 -11.41 3.44
C SER A 13 -3.45 -10.83 3.99
N PHE A 14 -4.01 -9.86 3.29
CA PHE A 14 -5.31 -9.28 3.59
C PHE A 14 -6.07 -8.99 2.29
N ALA A 15 -7.37 -8.75 2.41
CA ALA A 15 -8.21 -8.43 1.27
C ALA A 15 -7.66 -7.21 0.51
N LYS A 16 -7.43 -7.38 -0.80
CA LYS A 16 -7.02 -6.31 -1.70
C LYS A 16 -8.08 -5.22 -1.78
N LEU A 17 -7.67 -4.01 -2.16
CA LEU A 17 -8.62 -2.92 -2.39
C LEU A 17 -9.51 -3.26 -3.58
N SER A 18 -10.81 -3.29 -3.37
CA SER A 18 -11.81 -3.50 -4.44
C SER A 18 -12.65 -2.25 -4.68
N GLY A 19 -12.77 -1.36 -3.70
CA GLY A 19 -13.42 -0.07 -3.84
C GLY A 19 -13.78 0.56 -2.49
N SER A 20 -14.74 1.48 -2.48
CA SER A 20 -15.10 2.24 -1.27
C SER A 20 -15.59 1.34 -0.12
N GLY A 21 -16.21 0.20 -0.42
CA GLY A 21 -16.75 -0.72 0.59
C GLY A 21 -15.71 -1.35 1.51
N ASN A 22 -14.43 -1.42 1.11
CA ASN A 22 -13.36 -1.96 1.94
C ASN A 22 -12.16 -1.01 2.13
N TYR A 23 -12.24 0.21 1.60
CA TYR A 23 -11.12 1.15 1.62
C TYR A 23 -10.58 1.41 3.03
N THR A 24 -11.43 1.72 4.01
CA THR A 24 -10.97 2.07 5.38
C THR A 24 -10.14 0.95 6.00
N HIS A 25 -10.61 -0.29 5.91
CA HIS A 25 -9.88 -1.45 6.43
C HIS A 25 -8.63 -1.76 5.61
N TRP A 26 -8.69 -1.61 4.29
CA TRP A 26 -7.55 -1.77 3.41
C TRP A 26 -6.46 -0.75 3.73
N ALA A 27 -6.80 0.53 3.88
CA ALA A 27 -5.86 1.60 4.15
C ALA A 27 -5.11 1.37 5.47
N LEU A 28 -5.82 1.00 6.53
CA LEU A 28 -5.21 0.67 7.83
C LEU A 28 -4.19 -0.49 7.72
N ARG A 29 -4.55 -1.54 6.96
CA ARG A 29 -3.69 -2.71 6.78
C ARG A 29 -2.50 -2.43 5.85
N MET A 30 -2.73 -1.64 4.81
CA MET A 30 -1.70 -1.25 3.86
C MET A 30 -0.67 -0.32 4.52
N ASP A 31 -1.10 0.64 5.34
CA ASP A 31 -0.19 1.49 6.13
C ASP A 31 0.66 0.64 7.09
N SER A 32 0.02 -0.30 7.80
CA SER A 32 0.73 -1.25 8.68
C SER A 32 1.77 -2.08 7.92
N LEU A 33 1.44 -2.52 6.70
CA LEU A 33 2.36 -3.26 5.82
C LEU A 33 3.54 -2.38 5.38
N LEU A 34 3.28 -1.13 4.99
CA LEU A 34 4.33 -0.17 4.63
C LEU A 34 5.26 0.13 5.80
N ILE A 35 4.75 0.24 7.03
CA ILE A 35 5.57 0.41 8.25
C ILE A 35 6.48 -0.79 8.45
N ARG A 36 5.93 -2.00 8.38
CA ARG A 36 6.69 -3.26 8.54
C ARG A 36 7.82 -3.39 7.52
N GLU A 37 7.58 -2.99 6.27
CA GLU A 37 8.59 -3.01 5.21
C GLU A 37 9.52 -1.78 5.21
N LYS A 38 9.36 -0.85 6.17
CA LYS A 38 10.14 0.41 6.27
C LYS A 38 10.01 1.27 5.01
N LEU A 39 8.78 1.36 4.50
CA LEU A 39 8.36 2.06 3.28
C LEU A 39 7.35 3.20 3.55
N GLN A 40 6.77 3.28 4.75
CA GLN A 40 5.71 4.26 5.05
C GLN A 40 6.13 5.73 4.81
N GLY A 41 7.41 6.05 5.01
CA GLY A 41 7.94 7.39 4.73
C GLY A 41 7.77 7.85 3.27
N ALA A 42 7.63 6.92 2.32
CA ALA A 42 7.39 7.23 0.90
C ALA A 42 6.00 7.85 0.63
N LEU A 43 5.08 7.81 1.60
CA LEU A 43 3.80 8.52 1.53
C LEU A 43 3.93 10.00 1.95
N GLY A 44 5.06 10.38 2.56
CA GLY A 44 5.36 11.74 3.01
C GLY A 44 5.95 12.63 1.91
N SER A 45 6.23 13.89 2.27
CA SER A 45 6.77 14.92 1.37
C SER A 45 8.29 15.00 1.33
N ILE A 46 9.00 14.32 2.24
CA ILE A 46 10.46 14.48 2.41
C ILE A 46 11.14 13.11 2.27
N ALA A 47 12.02 13.04 1.28
CA ALA A 47 12.87 11.93 0.86
C ALA A 47 12.20 10.84 -0.01
N HIS A 48 12.45 10.94 -1.32
CA HIS A 48 12.08 9.98 -2.39
C HIS A 48 12.71 8.57 -2.25
N ASN A 49 13.37 8.23 -1.14
CA ASN A 49 13.94 6.89 -1.02
C ASN A 49 12.80 5.87 -0.99
N LYS A 50 12.92 4.82 -1.81
CA LYS A 50 11.98 3.69 -1.87
C LYS A 50 10.54 4.00 -2.31
N SER A 51 10.30 5.13 -2.97
CA SER A 51 8.97 5.43 -3.54
C SER A 51 8.50 4.37 -4.54
N GLU A 52 9.40 3.83 -5.36
CA GLU A 52 9.08 2.77 -6.31
C GLU A 52 8.72 1.45 -5.60
N ASP A 53 9.44 1.08 -4.54
CA ASP A 53 9.15 -0.11 -3.74
C ASP A 53 7.79 0.00 -3.05
N ALA A 54 7.50 1.17 -2.46
CA ALA A 54 6.21 1.43 -1.84
C ALA A 54 5.07 1.39 -2.86
N LEU A 55 5.26 1.99 -4.05
CA LEU A 55 4.28 1.95 -5.13
C LEU A 55 4.05 0.53 -5.64
N ALA A 56 5.11 -0.25 -5.83
CA ALA A 56 5.00 -1.65 -6.21
C ALA A 56 4.21 -2.45 -5.18
N LEU A 57 4.50 -2.26 -3.88
CA LEU A 57 3.78 -2.95 -2.81
C LEU A 57 2.31 -2.54 -2.75
N ILE A 58 1.99 -1.26 -2.92
CA ILE A 58 0.60 -0.78 -3.02
C ILE A 58 -0.10 -1.48 -4.19
N ARG A 59 0.49 -1.47 -5.39
CA ARG A 59 -0.09 -2.09 -6.60
C ARG A 59 -0.40 -3.57 -6.42
N LEU A 60 0.45 -4.31 -5.72
CA LEU A 60 0.23 -5.74 -5.42
C LEU A 60 -0.98 -5.98 -4.50
N GLN A 61 -1.42 -4.96 -3.74
CA GLN A 61 -2.56 -5.02 -2.82
C GLN A 61 -3.84 -4.43 -3.42
N LEU A 62 -3.90 -4.24 -4.75
CA LEU A 62 -5.09 -3.75 -5.46
C LEU A 62 -5.70 -4.87 -6.32
N GLU A 63 -7.03 -4.83 -6.45
CA GLU A 63 -7.73 -5.49 -7.55
C GLU A 63 -7.55 -4.69 -8.86
N ASP A 64 -7.89 -5.30 -10.00
CA ASP A 64 -7.64 -4.73 -11.35
C ASP A 64 -8.29 -3.35 -11.56
N GLY A 65 -9.47 -3.14 -10.98
CA GLY A 65 -10.20 -1.86 -11.05
C GLY A 65 -9.38 -0.71 -10.46
N PRO A 66 -9.11 -0.69 -9.15
CA PRO A 66 -8.25 0.32 -8.52
C PRO A 66 -6.83 0.39 -9.11
N LEU A 67 -6.25 -0.75 -9.52
CA LEU A 67 -4.92 -0.78 -10.15
C LEU A 67 -4.87 0.04 -11.44
N THR A 68 -5.89 -0.10 -12.29
CA THR A 68 -6.01 0.63 -13.56
C THR A 68 -6.11 2.14 -13.32
N GLN A 69 -6.80 2.56 -12.25
CA GLN A 69 -6.97 3.99 -11.91
C GLN A 69 -5.65 4.71 -11.59
N ILE A 70 -4.63 3.98 -11.11
CA ILE A 70 -3.33 4.54 -10.71
C ILE A 70 -2.17 4.13 -11.62
N MET A 71 -2.44 3.48 -12.75
CA MET A 71 -1.40 2.83 -13.57
C MET A 71 -0.31 3.79 -14.09
N HIS A 72 -0.65 5.05 -14.31
CA HIS A 72 0.25 6.07 -14.84
C HIS A 72 1.04 6.83 -13.77
N LEU A 73 0.69 6.64 -12.49
CA LEU A 73 1.33 7.33 -11.38
C LEU A 73 2.71 6.72 -11.09
N ARG A 74 3.67 7.57 -10.71
CA ARG A 74 5.07 7.18 -10.52
C ARG A 74 5.54 7.29 -9.07
N SER A 75 4.78 7.96 -8.21
CA SER A 75 5.06 8.00 -6.78
C SER A 75 4.04 7.19 -5.97
N ALA A 76 4.52 6.63 -4.85
CA ALA A 76 3.63 5.98 -3.89
C ALA A 76 2.64 6.98 -3.28
N LYS A 77 3.09 8.22 -3.04
CA LYS A 77 2.27 9.30 -2.51
C LYS A 77 1.10 9.64 -3.44
N GLU A 78 1.36 9.92 -4.73
CA GLU A 78 0.29 10.22 -5.69
C GLU A 78 -0.72 9.07 -5.77
N ALA A 79 -0.25 7.82 -5.79
CA ALA A 79 -1.11 6.65 -5.80
C ALA A 79 -1.98 6.57 -4.54
N TRP A 80 -1.38 6.75 -3.37
CA TRP A 80 -2.10 6.73 -2.09
C TRP A 80 -3.19 7.81 -2.01
N ASP A 81 -2.83 9.05 -2.36
CA ASP A 81 -3.75 10.18 -2.35
C ASP A 81 -4.88 9.98 -3.37
N LYS A 82 -4.56 9.52 -4.60
CA LYS A 82 -5.58 9.23 -5.61
C LYS A 82 -6.56 8.13 -5.16
N LEU A 83 -6.08 7.07 -4.53
CA LEU A 83 -6.94 6.01 -4.00
C LEU A 83 -7.83 6.52 -2.86
N LYS A 84 -7.30 7.41 -2.00
CA LYS A 84 -8.09 8.09 -0.96
C LYS A 84 -9.21 8.91 -1.58
N ASP A 85 -8.90 9.73 -2.59
CA ASP A 85 -9.88 10.60 -3.23
C ASP A 85 -10.99 9.80 -3.94
N LEU A 86 -10.63 8.68 -4.58
CA LEU A 86 -11.60 7.84 -5.30
C LEU A 86 -12.52 7.06 -4.36
N TYR A 87 -11.98 6.51 -3.27
CA TYR A 87 -12.68 5.50 -2.48
C TYR A 87 -13.04 5.96 -1.06
N ASN A 88 -12.59 7.13 -0.64
CA ASN A 88 -12.97 7.77 0.62
C ASN A 88 -13.04 9.31 0.52
N PRO A 89 -13.87 9.85 -0.40
CA PRO A 89 -13.94 11.30 -0.67
C PRO A 89 -14.47 12.12 0.52
N GLY A 90 -15.17 11.49 1.48
CA GLY A 90 -15.77 12.16 2.64
C GLY A 90 -14.79 12.56 3.75
N TYR A 91 -13.49 12.26 3.61
CA TYR A 91 -12.42 12.59 4.56
C TYR A 91 -11.32 13.47 3.95
N ALA A 92 -11.67 14.26 2.93
CA ALA A 92 -10.87 15.41 2.52
C ALA A 92 -11.21 16.57 3.45
N LEU A 93 -10.27 16.95 4.34
CA LEU A 93 -10.32 18.16 5.14
C LEU A 93 -9.91 19.36 4.28
#